data_AF-H6NRN7-F1
#
_entry.id   AF-H6NRN7-F1
#
_cell.length_a   1.000
_cell.length_b   1.000
_cell.length_c   1.000
_cell.angle_alpha   90.00
_cell.angle_beta   90.00
_cell.angle_gamma   90.00
#
_symmetry.space_group_name_H-M   'P 1'
#
loop_
_entity.id
_entity.type
_entity.pdbx_description
1 polymer ?
#
loop_
_entity_poly.entity_id
_entity_poly.type
_entity_poly.pdbx_seq_one_letter_code
_entity_poly.pdbx_strand_id
1 'polypeptide(L)'
;MQIEDKEIVEYPSTLKLAGLSIGAAIFVAGGAGLFAWGQEEEDLELVVVGAAGVLFFGGALLYLLYRLLRRRPSLMINAEGIVDHSSYTGGGRIRWEQIKDMTVYELMGQRFIGLELHDPEAFLAKQTPFKRILLRMNRGLVEAAVNIPQTGVQMPLDELHAVMMERWNAASRRKEEAGLETQFGAARRQSD
;
A
#
# COMPACT_ATOMS: atom_id res chain seq x y z
N MET A 1 6.00 -30.56 -2.22
CA MET A 1 6.46 -29.83 -1.03
C MET A 1 5.39 -28.80 -0.72
N GLN A 2 4.56 -29.05 0.29
CA GLN A 2 3.39 -28.23 0.63
C GLN A 2 3.85 -26.87 1.16
N ILE A 3 3.57 -25.80 0.40
CA ILE A 3 3.53 -24.44 0.94
C ILE A 3 2.05 -24.17 1.30
N GLU A 4 1.52 -24.95 2.23
CA GLU A 4 0.23 -24.65 2.87
C GLU A 4 0.47 -23.55 3.93
N ASP A 5 -0.32 -22.49 3.82
CA ASP A 5 -0.70 -21.57 4.91
C ASP A 5 0.35 -20.69 5.62
N LYS A 6 1.49 -20.35 4.99
CA LYS A 6 2.29 -19.22 5.49
C LYS A 6 1.72 -17.89 5.01
N GLU A 7 0.97 -17.19 5.85
CA GLU A 7 0.66 -15.77 5.66
C GLU A 7 1.96 -14.98 5.52
N ILE A 8 2.14 -14.28 4.40
CA ILE A 8 3.28 -13.37 4.23
C ILE A 8 2.83 -12.02 4.73
N VAL A 9 3.39 -11.64 5.87
CA VAL A 9 3.08 -10.40 6.58
C VAL A 9 4.32 -9.52 6.53
N GLU A 10 4.32 -8.57 5.59
CA GLU A 10 5.42 -7.63 5.40
C GLU A 10 5.24 -6.41 6.30
N TYR A 11 6.19 -6.20 7.20
CA TYR A 11 6.20 -5.07 8.11
C TYR A 11 7.05 -3.94 7.53
N PRO A 12 6.67 -2.67 7.75
CA PRO A 12 7.48 -1.56 7.28
C PRO A 12 8.85 -1.59 7.98
N SER A 13 9.92 -1.25 7.26
CA SER A 13 11.26 -1.20 7.83
C SER A 13 11.33 -0.18 8.96
N THR A 14 11.41 -0.67 10.20
CA THR A 14 11.44 0.15 11.42
C THR A 14 12.66 1.07 11.44
N LEU A 15 13.78 0.65 10.85
CA LEU A 15 15.00 1.45 10.74
C LEU A 15 14.79 2.66 9.81
N LYS A 16 14.14 2.47 8.65
CA LYS A 16 13.83 3.58 7.73
C LYS A 16 12.84 4.56 8.37
N LEU A 17 11.80 4.05 9.03
CA LEU A 17 10.83 4.89 9.76
C LEU A 17 11.48 5.64 10.91
N ALA A 18 12.38 5.01 11.67
CA ALA A 18 13.12 5.65 12.75
C ALA A 18 14.05 6.75 12.20
N GLY A 19 14.80 6.48 11.13
CA GLY A 19 15.64 7.46 10.46
C GLY A 19 14.86 8.68 9.95
N LEU A 20 13.72 8.45 9.32
CA LEU A 20 12.81 9.53 8.88
C LEU A 20 12.24 10.32 10.06
N SER A 21 11.93 9.66 11.17
CA SER A 21 11.43 10.33 12.39
C SER A 21 12.50 11.22 13.00
N ILE A 22 13.76 10.76 13.05
CA ILE A 22 14.89 11.56 13.53
C ILE A 22 15.10 12.78 12.61
N GLY A 23 15.10 12.57 11.29
CA GLY A 23 15.21 13.67 10.33
C GLY A 23 14.10 14.72 10.52
N ALA A 24 12.84 14.28 10.62
CA ALA A 24 11.72 15.18 10.86
C ALA A 24 11.86 15.93 12.19
N ALA A 25 12.34 15.29 13.26
CA ALA A 25 12.59 15.95 14.54
C ALA A 25 13.67 17.04 14.46
N ILE A 26 14.73 16.83 13.68
CA ILE A 26 15.76 17.85 13.42
C ILE A 26 15.15 19.06 12.71
N PHE A 27 14.33 18.84 11.68
CA PHE A 27 13.65 19.93 10.96
C PHE A 27 12.67 20.70 11.85
N VAL A 28 11.95 20.00 12.75
CA VAL A 28 11.07 20.66 13.73
C VAL A 28 11.88 21.53 14.68
N ALA A 29 13.00 21.02 15.22
CA ALA A 29 13.88 21.79 16.10
C ALA A 29 14.48 23.02 15.40
N GLY A 30 14.95 22.85 14.16
CA GLY A 30 15.45 23.95 13.33
C GLY A 30 14.38 25.00 13.04
N GLY A 31 13.18 24.58 12.64
CA GLY A 31 12.04 25.48 12.41
C GLY A 31 11.62 26.23 13.67
N ALA A 32 11.61 25.57 14.83
CA ALA A 32 11.32 26.21 16.11
C ALA A 32 12.40 27.23 16.50
N GLY A 33 13.67 26.92 16.23
CA GLY A 33 14.78 27.86 16.39
C GLY A 33 14.65 29.09 15.50
N LEU A 34 14.35 28.91 14.21
CA LEU A 34 14.10 30.02 13.29
C LEU A 34 12.90 30.87 13.71
N PHE A 35 11.83 30.23 14.17
CA PHE A 35 10.67 30.94 14.70
C PHE A 35 11.03 31.79 15.92
N ALA A 36 11.76 31.24 16.89
CA ALA A 36 12.18 31.96 18.09
C ALA A 36 13.12 33.13 17.75
N TRP A 37 14.12 32.90 16.89
CA TRP A 37 15.04 33.94 16.44
C TRP A 37 14.31 35.04 15.68
N GLY A 38 13.38 34.70 14.79
CA GLY A 38 12.59 35.68 14.05
C GLY A 38 11.74 36.56 14.97
N GLN A 39 11.25 36.03 16.10
CA GLN A 39 10.53 36.84 17.09
C GLN A 39 11.46 37.82 17.82
N GLU A 40 12.70 37.41 18.13
CA GLU A 40 13.68 38.27 18.81
C GLU A 40 14.17 39.42 17.91
N GLU A 41 14.36 39.15 16.62
CA GLU A 41 14.82 40.15 15.63
C GLU A 41 13.65 40.92 14.98
N GLU A 42 12.39 40.66 15.39
CA GLU A 42 11.17 41.17 14.75
C GLU A 42 11.11 40.92 13.22
N ASP A 43 11.76 39.83 12.76
CA ASP A 43 11.81 39.41 11.36
C ASP A 43 10.63 38.49 11.02
N LEU A 44 9.63 39.08 10.37
CA LEU A 44 8.41 38.38 9.97
C LEU A 44 8.68 37.21 9.00
N GLU A 45 9.70 37.29 8.15
CA GLU A 45 10.00 36.24 7.18
C GLU A 45 10.50 34.98 7.89
N LEU A 46 11.45 35.15 8.83
CA LEU A 46 11.96 34.06 9.66
C LEU A 46 10.86 33.41 10.52
N VAL A 47 9.98 34.24 11.09
CA VAL A 47 8.81 33.75 11.86
C VAL A 47 7.90 32.88 10.98
N VAL A 48 7.57 33.33 9.77
CA VAL A 48 6.67 32.59 8.87
C VAL A 48 7.31 31.29 8.40
N VAL A 49 8.59 31.32 7.99
CA VAL A 49 9.32 30.13 7.54
C VAL A 49 9.46 29.11 8.68
N GLY A 50 9.83 29.57 9.88
CA GLY A 50 9.92 28.73 11.07
C GLY A 50 8.59 28.08 11.43
N ALA A 51 7.50 28.87 11.46
CA ALA A 51 6.16 28.36 11.74
C ALA A 51 5.70 27.33 10.69
N ALA A 52 5.89 27.62 9.40
CA ALA A 52 5.52 26.70 8.31
C ALA A 52 6.32 25.39 8.40
N GLY A 53 7.62 25.46 8.68
CA GLY A 53 8.48 24.30 8.89
C GLY A 53 8.00 23.44 10.06
N VAL A 54 7.75 24.04 11.23
CA VAL A 54 7.27 23.32 12.41
C VAL A 54 5.93 22.64 12.15
N LEU A 55 4.98 23.32 11.51
CA LEU A 55 3.67 22.74 11.20
C LEU A 55 3.79 21.54 10.25
N PHE A 56 4.56 21.70 9.17
CA PHE A 56 4.72 20.65 8.17
C PHE A 56 5.48 19.44 8.72
N PHE A 57 6.69 19.66 9.25
CA PHE A 57 7.53 18.57 9.76
C PHE A 57 7.02 18.01 11.08
N GLY A 58 6.33 18.81 11.91
CA GLY A 58 5.68 18.35 13.13
C GLY A 58 4.52 17.41 12.83
N GLY A 59 3.66 17.75 11.87
CA GLY A 59 2.62 16.85 11.39
C GLY A 59 3.18 15.54 10.83
N ALA A 60 4.25 15.62 10.03
CA ALA A 60 4.94 14.44 9.51
C ALA A 60 5.54 13.57 10.62
N LEU A 61 6.18 14.18 11.62
CA LEU A 61 6.76 13.49 12.77
C LEU A 61 5.70 12.74 13.57
N LEU A 62 4.57 13.39 13.89
CA LEU A 62 3.46 12.75 14.59
C LEU A 62 2.91 11.53 13.82
N TYR A 63 2.77 11.65 12.50
CA TYR A 63 2.36 10.53 11.66
C TYR A 63 3.37 9.38 11.67
N LEU A 64 4.67 9.69 11.53
CA LEU A 64 5.74 8.68 11.56
C LEU A 64 5.80 7.97 12.91
N LEU A 65 5.70 8.71 14.01
CA LEU A 65 5.62 8.15 15.37
C LEU A 65 4.38 7.27 15.54
N TYR A 66 3.21 7.73 15.08
CA TYR A 66 1.99 6.92 15.09
C TYR A 66 2.18 5.59 14.34
N ARG A 67 2.84 5.62 13.17
CA ARG A 67 3.14 4.41 12.37
C ARG A 67 4.19 3.52 13.04
N LEU A 68 5.13 4.09 13.79
CA LEU A 68 6.13 3.34 14.55
C LEU A 68 5.53 2.64 15.78
N LEU A 69 4.60 3.31 16.48
CA LEU A 69 3.88 2.77 17.63
C LEU A 69 2.79 1.76 17.22
N ARG A 70 2.03 2.06 16.15
CA ARG A 70 1.03 1.15 15.59
C ARG A 70 1.60 0.35 14.43
N ARG A 71 2.29 -0.73 14.77
CA ARG A 71 2.82 -1.74 13.84
C ARG A 71 1.69 -2.49 13.14
N ARG A 72 1.05 -1.86 12.15
CA ARG A 72 0.17 -2.56 11.22
C ARG A 72 1.00 -3.16 10.09
N PRO A 73 0.73 -4.41 9.69
CA PRO A 73 1.40 -5.00 8.55
C PRO A 73 1.09 -4.17 7.30
N SER A 74 2.15 -3.86 6.55
CA SER A 74 2.08 -3.05 5.33
C SER A 74 1.48 -3.84 4.19
N LEU A 75 1.73 -5.14 4.13
CA LEU A 75 1.11 -6.02 3.15
C LEU A 75 0.81 -7.36 3.82
N MET A 76 -0.42 -7.85 3.66
CA MET A 76 -0.77 -9.22 4.04
C MET A 76 -1.20 -9.96 2.79
N ILE A 77 -0.54 -11.08 2.50
CA ILE A 77 -0.87 -11.97 1.39
C ILE A 77 -1.33 -13.30 1.99
N ASN A 78 -2.61 -13.64 1.76
CA ASN A 78 -3.20 -14.89 2.22
C ASN A 78 -3.84 -15.68 1.06
N ALA A 79 -4.41 -16.84 1.37
CA ALA A 79 -4.99 -17.74 0.36
C ALA A 79 -6.21 -17.15 -0.37
N GLU A 80 -6.88 -16.16 0.22
CA GLU A 80 -8.08 -15.50 -0.30
C GLU A 80 -7.77 -14.19 -1.04
N GLY A 81 -6.62 -13.55 -0.78
CA GLY A 81 -6.24 -12.32 -1.46
C GLY A 81 -5.08 -11.54 -0.83
N ILE A 82 -5.01 -10.26 -1.21
CA ILE A 82 -4.02 -9.28 -0.79
C ILE A 82 -4.72 -8.20 0.03
N VAL A 83 -4.19 -7.87 1.21
CA VAL A 83 -4.57 -6.66 1.96
C VAL A 83 -3.40 -5.70 1.92
N ASP A 84 -3.58 -4.60 1.19
CA ASP A 84 -2.56 -3.57 1.03
C ASP A 84 -2.79 -2.40 2.00
N HIS A 85 -1.83 -2.19 2.91
CA HIS A 85 -1.66 -1.00 3.74
C HIS A 85 -0.30 -0.31 3.48
N SER A 86 0.41 -0.73 2.43
CA SER A 86 1.78 -0.30 2.13
C SER A 86 1.79 1.07 1.46
N SER A 87 0.71 1.40 0.73
CA SER A 87 0.41 2.72 0.18
C SER A 87 -0.62 3.50 1.01
N TYR A 88 -0.54 4.83 0.99
CA TYR A 88 -1.58 5.74 1.51
C TYR A 88 -2.94 5.52 0.81
N THR A 89 -2.91 5.00 -0.43
CA THR A 89 -4.07 4.59 -1.21
C THR A 89 -4.51 3.15 -0.97
N GLY A 90 -3.86 2.42 -0.05
CA GLY A 90 -4.20 1.05 0.33
C GLY A 90 -5.69 0.91 0.66
N GLY A 91 -6.41 0.31 -0.28
CA GLY A 91 -7.87 0.29 -0.33
C GLY A 91 -8.49 -0.91 0.41
N GLY A 92 -7.72 -1.62 1.22
CA GLY A 92 -8.21 -2.80 1.93
C GLY A 92 -8.04 -4.08 1.14
N ARG A 93 -8.93 -5.05 1.37
CA ARG A 93 -8.80 -6.43 0.89
C ARG A 93 -9.18 -6.56 -0.59
N ILE A 94 -8.23 -7.04 -1.39
CA ILE A 94 -8.36 -7.37 -2.81
C ILE A 94 -8.32 -8.88 -2.91
N ARG A 95 -9.38 -9.53 -3.42
CA ARG A 95 -9.34 -10.98 -3.63
C ARG A 95 -8.63 -11.33 -4.92
N TRP A 96 -8.04 -12.52 -4.99
CA TRP A 96 -7.34 -13.00 -6.18
C TRP A 96 -8.22 -12.99 -7.43
N GLU A 97 -9.52 -13.29 -7.29
CA GLU A 97 -10.46 -13.29 -8.43
C GLU A 97 -10.78 -11.90 -8.97
N GLN A 98 -10.43 -10.83 -8.24
CA GLN A 98 -10.63 -9.45 -8.69
C GLN A 98 -9.46 -8.95 -9.54
N ILE A 99 -8.32 -9.64 -9.49
CA ILE A 99 -7.09 -9.28 -10.19
C ILE A 99 -7.16 -9.83 -11.61
N LYS A 100 -7.09 -8.91 -12.58
CA LYS A 100 -7.04 -9.20 -14.01
C LYS A 100 -5.61 -9.50 -14.46
N ASP A 101 -4.66 -8.70 -13.99
CA ASP A 101 -3.25 -8.83 -14.34
C ASP A 101 -2.34 -8.27 -13.24
N MET A 102 -1.10 -8.73 -13.20
CA MET A 102 -0.07 -8.22 -12.31
C MET A 102 1.22 -7.96 -13.07
N THR A 103 1.73 -6.74 -13.00
CA THR A 103 2.94 -6.34 -13.72
C THR A 103 3.91 -5.62 -12.79
N VAL A 104 5.20 -5.96 -12.91
CA VAL A 104 6.28 -5.17 -12.28
C VAL A 104 6.68 -4.05 -13.23
N TYR A 105 6.63 -2.81 -12.77
CA TYR A 105 7.01 -1.65 -13.56
C TYR A 105 7.85 -0.66 -12.75
N GLU A 106 8.52 0.26 -13.44
CA GLU A 106 9.31 1.33 -12.84
C GLU A 106 8.70 2.69 -13.17
N LEU A 107 8.53 3.53 -12.14
CA LEU A 107 8.01 4.88 -12.28
C LEU A 107 8.86 5.82 -11.42
N MET A 108 9.42 6.87 -12.04
CA MET A 108 10.26 7.87 -11.35
C MET A 108 11.44 7.27 -10.57
N GLY A 109 12.09 6.22 -11.10
CA GLY A 109 13.21 5.54 -10.44
C GLY A 109 12.81 4.62 -9.28
N GLN A 110 11.51 4.40 -9.08
CA GLN A 110 10.98 3.48 -8.07
C GLN A 110 10.30 2.29 -8.76
N ARG A 111 10.57 1.08 -8.27
CA ARG A 111 9.93 -0.15 -8.74
C ARG A 111 8.64 -0.42 -7.97
N PHE A 112 7.63 -0.91 -8.69
CA PHE A 112 6.30 -1.21 -8.19
C PHE A 112 5.79 -2.54 -8.75
N ILE A 113 4.95 -3.24 -7.98
CA ILE A 113 4.02 -4.24 -8.51
C ILE A 113 2.67 -3.55 -8.70
N GLY A 114 2.23 -3.43 -9.94
CA GLY A 114 0.90 -2.97 -10.32
C GLY A 114 -0.09 -4.12 -10.39
N LEU A 115 -1.24 -3.95 -9.74
CA LEU A 115 -2.38 -4.85 -9.85
C LEU A 115 -3.45 -4.20 -10.73
N GLU A 116 -3.73 -4.79 -11.88
CA GLU A 116 -4.89 -4.45 -12.69
C GLU A 116 -6.11 -5.23 -12.16
N LEU A 117 -7.23 -4.54 -11.93
CA LEU A 117 -8.46 -5.15 -11.46
C LEU A 117 -9.47 -5.29 -12.60
N HIS A 118 -10.28 -6.34 -12.60
CA HIS A 118 -11.37 -6.51 -13.57
C HIS A 118 -12.41 -5.37 -13.50
N ASP A 119 -12.68 -4.86 -12.30
CA ASP A 119 -13.59 -3.73 -12.08
C ASP A 119 -12.99 -2.76 -11.05
N PRO A 120 -12.20 -1.78 -11.51
CA PRO A 120 -11.60 -0.78 -10.64
C PRO A 120 -12.64 0.20 -10.08
N GLU A 121 -13.80 0.39 -10.72
CA GLU A 121 -14.87 1.27 -10.23
C GLU A 121 -15.59 0.64 -9.03
N ALA A 122 -15.90 -0.66 -9.07
CA ALA A 122 -16.48 -1.37 -7.94
C ALA A 122 -15.53 -1.40 -6.72
N PHE A 123 -14.21 -1.40 -6.96
CA PHE A 123 -13.23 -1.26 -5.90
C PHE A 123 -13.23 0.15 -5.29
N LEU A 124 -13.25 1.20 -6.12
CA LEU A 124 -13.37 2.59 -5.68
C LEU A 124 -14.69 2.87 -4.95
N ALA A 125 -15.77 2.20 -5.36
CA ALA A 125 -17.09 2.34 -4.76
C ALA A 125 -17.09 1.99 -3.26
N LYS A 126 -16.24 1.03 -2.86
CA LYS A 126 -16.11 0.55 -1.48
C LYS A 126 -15.17 1.40 -0.61
N GLN A 127 -14.46 2.36 -1.21
CA GLN A 127 -13.56 3.25 -0.47
C GLN A 127 -14.30 4.43 0.14
N THR A 128 -13.71 5.00 1.22
CA THR A 128 -14.20 6.26 1.79
C THR A 128 -14.13 7.41 0.77
N PRO A 129 -15.00 8.42 0.86
CA PRO A 129 -15.07 9.51 -0.13
C PRO A 129 -13.71 10.20 -0.37
N PHE A 130 -12.95 10.43 0.70
CA PHE A 130 -11.61 11.02 0.62
C PHE A 130 -10.62 10.13 -0.15
N LYS A 131 -10.58 8.82 0.14
CA LYS A 131 -9.72 7.86 -0.58
C LYS A 131 -10.11 7.73 -2.05
N ARG A 132 -11.41 7.79 -2.35
CA ARG A 132 -11.91 7.73 -3.72
C ARG A 132 -11.38 8.89 -4.58
N ILE A 133 -11.33 10.10 -4.02
CA ILE A 133 -10.78 11.27 -4.70
C ILE A 133 -9.28 11.08 -4.95
N LEU A 134 -8.51 10.68 -3.92
CA LEU A 134 -7.07 10.45 -4.05
C LEU A 134 -6.72 9.36 -5.07
N LEU A 135 -7.46 8.24 -5.08
CA LEU A 135 -7.28 7.17 -6.04
C LEU A 135 -7.62 7.63 -7.46
N ARG A 136 -8.68 8.43 -7.64
CA ARG A 136 -9.07 8.98 -8.94
C ARG A 136 -8.06 9.98 -9.48
N MET A 137 -7.45 10.80 -8.62
CA MET A 137 -6.38 11.72 -9.00
C MET A 137 -5.09 10.99 -9.40
N ASN A 138 -4.78 9.85 -8.76
CA ASN A 138 -3.59 9.05 -9.08
C ASN A 138 -3.73 8.20 -10.35
N ARG A 139 -4.95 7.92 -10.84
CA ARG A 139 -5.15 7.15 -12.09
C ARG A 139 -4.50 7.77 -13.33
N GLY A 140 -4.24 9.08 -13.33
CA GLY A 140 -3.52 9.76 -14.41
C GLY A 140 -1.99 9.58 -14.35
N LEU A 141 -1.45 9.08 -13.23
CA LEU A 141 -0.02 8.92 -12.99
C LEU A 141 0.42 7.46 -12.85
N VAL A 142 -0.51 6.54 -12.57
CA VAL A 142 -0.21 5.14 -12.30
C VAL A 142 -1.25 4.23 -12.97
N GLU A 143 -0.82 3.35 -13.88
CA GLU A 143 -1.69 2.51 -14.72
C GLU A 143 -2.47 1.46 -13.91
N ALA A 144 -1.92 0.99 -12.80
CA ALA A 144 -2.57 -0.02 -11.98
C ALA A 144 -3.44 0.59 -10.87
N ALA A 145 -4.59 -0.06 -10.62
CA ALA A 145 -5.57 0.36 -9.62
C ALA A 145 -5.00 0.27 -8.19
N VAL A 146 -4.01 -0.60 -7.97
CA VAL A 146 -3.27 -0.74 -6.72
C VAL A 146 -1.79 -0.96 -7.04
N ASN A 147 -0.92 -0.24 -6.35
CA ASN A 147 0.52 -0.26 -6.58
C ASN A 147 1.23 -0.55 -5.27
N ILE A 148 1.98 -1.66 -5.26
CA ILE A 148 2.78 -2.09 -4.12
C ILE A 148 4.21 -1.61 -4.38
N PRO A 149 4.69 -0.56 -3.69
CA PRO A 149 6.05 -0.08 -3.86
C PRO A 149 7.06 -1.03 -3.19
N GLN A 150 8.27 -1.14 -3.76
CA GLN A 150 9.40 -1.84 -3.12
C GLN A 150 9.69 -1.32 -1.70
N THR A 151 9.40 -0.05 -1.43
CA THR A 151 9.60 0.57 -0.11
C THR A 151 8.60 0.09 0.95
N GLY A 152 7.49 -0.51 0.51
CA GLY A 152 6.41 -1.02 1.36
C GLY A 152 6.60 -2.47 1.80
N VAL A 153 7.61 -3.17 1.27
CA VAL A 153 7.87 -4.60 1.48
C VAL A 153 9.37 -4.83 1.73
N GLN A 154 9.74 -5.81 2.55
CA GLN A 154 11.13 -6.18 2.81
C GLN A 154 11.69 -7.14 1.76
N MET A 155 10.85 -8.04 1.25
CA MET A 155 11.20 -8.93 0.14
C MET A 155 11.49 -8.13 -1.15
N PRO A 156 12.51 -8.52 -1.94
CA PRO A 156 12.70 -7.99 -3.28
C PRO A 156 11.44 -8.17 -4.13
N LEU A 157 11.06 -7.16 -4.92
CA LEU A 157 9.82 -7.21 -5.70
C LEU A 157 9.77 -8.38 -6.68
N ASP A 158 10.90 -8.85 -7.20
CA ASP A 158 10.96 -9.98 -8.13
C ASP A 158 10.55 -11.30 -7.45
N GLU A 159 11.03 -11.51 -6.22
CA GLU A 159 10.68 -12.67 -5.41
C GLU A 159 9.22 -12.58 -4.94
N LEU A 160 8.80 -11.38 -4.51
CA LEU A 160 7.42 -11.12 -4.13
C LEU A 160 6.45 -11.37 -5.30
N HIS A 161 6.81 -10.89 -6.50
CA HIS A 161 6.02 -11.09 -7.70
C HIS A 161 5.88 -12.58 -8.05
N ALA A 162 6.97 -13.36 -7.95
CA ALA A 162 6.93 -14.80 -8.20
C ALA A 162 5.98 -15.52 -7.23
N VAL A 163 6.04 -15.21 -5.94
CA VAL A 163 5.14 -15.80 -4.93
C VAL A 163 3.68 -15.40 -5.16
N MET A 164 3.44 -14.13 -5.51
CA MET A 164 2.09 -13.66 -5.80
C MET A 164 1.53 -14.32 -7.07
N MET A 165 2.35 -14.50 -8.10
CA MET A 165 1.97 -15.15 -9.37
C MET A 165 1.63 -16.63 -9.16
N GLU A 166 2.40 -17.34 -8.34
CA GLU A 166 2.11 -18.73 -7.99
C GLU A 166 0.75 -18.86 -7.28
N ARG A 167 0.46 -17.98 -6.31
CA ARG A 167 -0.81 -17.97 -5.58
C ARG A 167 -1.99 -17.60 -6.45
N TRP A 168 -1.84 -16.61 -7.33
CA TRP A 168 -2.87 -16.22 -8.28
C TRP A 168 -3.22 -17.39 -9.22
N ASN A 169 -2.21 -18.05 -9.79
CA ASN A 169 -2.42 -19.23 -10.64
C ASN A 169 -3.08 -20.40 -9.89
N ALA A 170 -2.73 -20.63 -8.62
CA ALA A 170 -3.37 -21.65 -7.80
C ALA A 170 -4.84 -21.30 -7.46
N ALA A 171 -5.17 -20.01 -7.30
CA ALA A 171 -6.55 -19.56 -7.11
C ALA A 171 -7.38 -19.73 -8.39
N SER A 172 -6.81 -19.42 -9.55
CA SER A 172 -7.46 -19.58 -10.86
C SER A 172 -7.80 -21.04 -11.15
N ARG A 173 -6.87 -21.98 -10.88
CA ARG A 173 -7.12 -23.43 -11.06
C ARG A 173 -8.25 -23.96 -10.18
N ARG A 174 -8.27 -23.59 -8.89
CA ARG A 174 -9.35 -24.00 -7.97
C ARG A 174 -10.72 -23.53 -8.43
N LYS A 175 -10.80 -22.37 -9.08
CA LYS A 175 -12.04 -21.83 -9.65
C LYS A 175 -12.51 -22.63 -10.87
N GLU A 176 -11.59 -23.02 -11.74
CA GLU A 176 -11.89 -23.88 -12.90
C GLU A 176 -12.37 -25.27 -12.47
N GLU A 177 -11.68 -25.89 -11.51
CA GLU A 177 -12.05 -27.20 -10.94
C GLU A 177 -13.42 -27.17 -10.26
N ALA A 178 -13.69 -26.18 -9.41
CA ALA A 178 -15.00 -26.01 -8.77
C ALA A 178 -16.12 -25.72 -9.79
N GLY A 179 -15.82 -24.96 -10.85
CA GLY A 179 -16.76 -24.70 -11.95
C GLY A 179 -17.11 -25.97 -12.73
N LEU A 180 -16.12 -26.84 -12.98
CA LEU A 180 -16.32 -28.13 -13.62
C LEU A 180 -17.13 -29.07 -12.73
N GLU A 181 -16.81 -29.20 -11.44
CA GLU A 181 -17.58 -30.04 -10.50
C GLU A 181 -19.04 -29.60 -10.38
N THR A 182 -19.30 -28.30 -10.42
CA THR A 182 -20.66 -27.75 -10.37
C THR A 182 -21.44 -28.08 -11.65
N GLN A 183 -20.79 -28.00 -12.83
CA GLN A 183 -21.42 -28.36 -14.11
C GLN A 183 -21.66 -29.88 -14.22
N PHE A 184 -20.68 -30.71 -13.84
CA PHE A 184 -20.83 -32.16 -13.85
C PHE A 184 -21.84 -32.67 -12.81
N GLY A 185 -21.89 -32.06 -11.61
CA GLY A 185 -22.87 -32.37 -10.58
C GLY A 185 -24.29 -31.91 -10.92
N ALA A 186 -24.46 -30.83 -11.70
CA ALA A 186 -25.75 -30.40 -12.24
C ALA A 186 -26.22 -31.32 -13.37
N ALA A 187 -25.32 -31.74 -14.27
CA ALA A 187 -25.64 -32.66 -15.36
C ALA A 187 -26.07 -34.05 -14.85
N ARG A 188 -25.40 -34.57 -13.81
CA ARG A 188 -25.74 -35.86 -13.19
C ARG A 188 -27.08 -35.85 -12.44
N ARG A 189 -27.54 -34.67 -11.99
CA ARG A 189 -28.85 -34.50 -11.32
C ARG A 189 -30.04 -34.34 -12.28
N GLN A 190 -29.78 -34.09 -13.57
CA GLN A 190 -30.82 -33.99 -14.60
C GLN A 190 -31.02 -35.32 -15.36
N SER A 191 -30.14 -36.30 -15.14
CA SER A 191 -30.20 -37.64 -15.75
C SER A 191 -30.83 -38.71 -14.85
N ASP A 192 -31.17 -38.36 -13.60
CA ASP A 192 -31.88 -39.19 -12.62
C ASP A 192 -33.33 -38.68 -12.46
#